data_AF-A0A484ZBR8-F1
#
_entry.id   AF-A0A484ZBR8-F1
#
_cell.length_a   1.000
_cell.length_b   1.000
_cell.length_c   1.000
_cell.angle_alpha   90.00
_cell.angle_beta   90.00
_cell.angle_gamma   90.00
#
_symmetry.space_group_name_H-M   'P 1'
#
loop_
_entity.id
_entity.type
_entity.pdbx_description
1 polymer ?
#
loop_
_entity_poly.entity_id
_entity_poly.type
_entity_poly.pdbx_seq_one_letter_code
_entity_poly.pdbx_strand_id
1 'polypeptide(L)'
;MKKLTVKSLPVRLAVNRLLHQPWSTLSQLSAFSLSFMLLALLLVLRGDLLDRWQQQLPPESPNYFLINIAPEQVTPLKGFLAEHQIVPEAFYPIVRARLTQINGQSTDGNKDESLNRELNLTWQDKRPDHNPITAGTWPPKAGEVSMEEGLAKRLNVKLGDRVTFTGDTQDFSASVTSLRKVDWESLRPNFFFIFPTGALDGQPQSWLTSFRWENGNGMLTQLNREFPTVSLLDIGAILKQVGQVLEQVSRALEVMVVLVTICGVLLLLAQVQVGMRQRHQELVVYRTLGGR
;
A
#
# COMPACT_ATOMS: atom_id res chain seq x y z
N MET A 1 53.53 -10.50 10.71
CA MET A 1 52.54 -9.41 10.86
C MET A 1 53.28 -8.07 10.88
N LYS A 2 53.03 -7.20 9.89
CA LYS A 2 53.73 -5.90 9.73
C LYS A 2 53.49 -5.00 10.94
N LYS A 3 54.57 -4.47 11.54
CA LYS A 3 54.53 -3.52 12.65
C LYS A 3 53.87 -2.21 12.17
N LEU A 4 52.64 -1.95 12.60
CA LEU A 4 52.01 -0.64 12.48
C LEU A 4 52.77 0.35 13.36
N THR A 5 53.64 1.17 12.76
CA THR A 5 54.41 2.20 13.47
C THR A 5 53.54 3.43 13.70
N VAL A 6 52.74 3.39 14.75
CA VAL A 6 51.98 4.55 15.23
C VAL A 6 52.93 5.47 16.02
N LYS A 7 53.14 6.71 15.54
CA LYS A 7 54.12 7.66 16.11
C LYS A 7 53.67 8.25 17.46
N SER A 8 52.37 8.35 17.74
CA SER A 8 51.87 8.86 19.01
C SER A 8 51.85 7.76 20.07
N LEU A 9 52.63 7.96 21.13
CA LEU A 9 52.67 7.13 22.35
C LEU A 9 51.28 6.76 22.89
N PRO A 10 50.30 7.67 23.01
CA PRO A 10 48.96 7.33 23.48
C PRO A 10 48.19 6.41 22.53
N VAL A 11 48.32 6.58 21.20
CA VAL A 11 47.61 5.73 20.22
C VAL A 11 48.28 4.35 20.13
N ARG A 12 49.61 4.28 20.25
CA ARG A 12 50.33 3.01 20.29
C ARG A 12 49.92 2.17 21.50
N LEU A 13 49.78 2.80 22.67
CA LEU A 13 49.29 2.13 23.89
C LEU A 13 47.82 1.70 23.75
N ALA A 14 46.96 2.53 23.13
CA ALA A 14 45.57 2.17 22.86
C ALA A 14 45.46 0.95 21.93
N VAL A 15 46.20 0.93 20.82
CA VAL A 15 46.24 -0.18 19.85
C VAL A 15 46.78 -1.45 20.49
N ASN A 16 47.85 -1.37 21.29
CA ASN A 16 48.42 -2.54 21.93
C ASN A 16 47.46 -3.17 22.96
N ARG A 17 46.62 -2.36 23.62
CA ARG A 17 45.61 -2.82 24.58
C ARG A 17 44.42 -3.51 23.91
N LEU A 18 43.94 -2.97 22.79
CA LEU A 18 42.95 -3.61 21.92
C LEU A 18 43.37 -5.03 21.51
N LEU A 19 44.67 -5.23 21.30
CA LEU A 19 45.24 -6.53 20.90
C LEU A 19 45.45 -7.51 22.07
N HIS A 20 45.54 -7.04 23.33
CA HIS A 20 45.81 -7.88 24.50
C HIS A 20 44.54 -8.45 25.18
N GLN A 21 43.36 -7.88 24.94
CA GLN A 21 42.07 -8.39 25.45
C GLN A 21 41.07 -8.66 24.31
N PRO A 22 41.34 -9.66 23.43
CA PRO A 22 40.60 -9.86 22.20
C PRO A 22 39.12 -10.17 22.42
N TRP A 23 38.78 -10.98 23.44
CA TRP A 23 37.39 -11.36 23.73
C TRP A 23 36.53 -10.20 24.25
N SER A 24 37.06 -9.40 25.17
CA SER A 24 36.37 -8.20 25.70
C SER A 24 36.19 -7.15 24.61
N THR A 25 37.19 -6.99 23.74
CA THR A 25 37.13 -5.99 22.68
C THR A 25 36.19 -6.42 21.56
N LEU A 26 36.15 -7.72 21.23
CA LEU A 26 35.23 -8.29 20.25
C LEU A 26 33.77 -8.21 20.69
N SER A 27 33.48 -8.47 21.98
CA SER A 27 32.12 -8.35 22.51
C SER A 27 31.64 -6.89 22.53
N GLN A 28 32.50 -5.94 22.92
CA GLN A 28 32.21 -4.51 22.87
C GLN A 28 31.99 -4.00 21.44
N LEU A 29 32.85 -4.36 20.49
CA LEU A 29 32.69 -4.01 19.08
C LEU A 29 31.41 -4.59 18.49
N SER A 30 31.10 -5.86 18.81
CA SER A 30 29.85 -6.50 18.38
C SER A 30 28.63 -5.78 18.93
N ALA A 31 28.65 -5.42 20.22
CA ALA A 31 27.56 -4.68 20.86
C ALA A 31 27.35 -3.31 20.21
N PHE A 32 28.41 -2.53 19.99
CA PHE A 32 28.32 -1.23 19.32
C PHE A 32 27.85 -1.38 17.87
N SER A 33 28.40 -2.34 17.12
CA SER A 33 28.00 -2.58 15.73
C SER A 33 26.53 -2.94 15.63
N LEU A 34 26.02 -3.77 16.54
CA LEU A 34 24.60 -4.13 16.60
C LEU A 34 23.73 -2.92 16.96
N SER A 35 24.15 -2.09 17.91
CA SER A 35 23.43 -0.85 18.26
C SER A 35 23.39 0.16 17.12
N PHE A 36 24.52 0.38 16.42
CA PHE A 36 24.57 1.25 15.25
C PHE A 36 23.76 0.69 14.09
N MET A 37 23.79 -0.63 13.87
CA MET A 37 22.97 -1.29 12.86
C MET A 37 21.48 -1.11 13.15
N LEU A 38 21.06 -1.31 14.40
CA LEU A 38 19.65 -1.15 14.79
C LEU A 38 19.20 0.31 14.67
N LEU A 39 20.07 1.26 15.03
CA LEU A 39 19.83 2.69 14.84
C LEU A 39 19.70 3.04 13.34
N ALA A 40 20.61 2.53 12.51
CA ALA A 40 20.57 2.74 11.06
C ALA A 40 19.31 2.12 10.44
N LEU A 41 18.91 0.93 10.88
CA LEU A 41 17.68 0.26 10.42
C LEU A 41 16.43 1.09 10.76
N LEU A 42 16.36 1.66 11.97
CA LEU A 42 15.26 2.54 12.36
C LEU A 42 15.21 3.81 11.50
N LEU A 43 16.36 4.42 11.21
CA LEU A 43 16.45 5.60 10.35
C LEU A 43 15.99 5.30 8.92
N VAL A 44 16.40 4.16 8.35
CA VAL A 44 15.97 3.71 7.02
C VAL A 44 14.47 3.44 7.00
N LEU A 45 13.95 2.69 7.97
CA LEU A 45 12.53 2.33 8.04
C LEU A 45 11.63 3.57 8.13
N ARG A 46 12.06 4.61 8.86
CA ARG A 46 11.35 5.89 8.98
C ARG A 46 11.17 6.56 7.63
N GLY A 47 12.24 6.71 6.85
CA GLY A 47 12.20 7.39 5.55
C GLY A 47 11.42 6.59 4.52
N ASP A 48 11.69 5.28 4.47
CA ASP A 48 11.16 4.39 3.45
C ASP A 48 9.63 4.25 3.51
N LEU A 49 9.03 4.23 4.71
CA LEU A 49 7.59 4.10 4.87
C LEU A 49 6.81 5.33 4.37
N LEU A 50 7.30 6.53 4.66
CA LEU A 50 6.62 7.77 4.26
C LEU A 50 6.78 8.06 2.77
N ASP A 51 8.01 7.97 2.28
CA ASP A 51 8.32 8.33 0.90
C ASP A 51 7.68 7.35 -0.09
N ARG A 52 7.72 6.04 0.19
CA ARG A 52 7.06 5.05 -0.67
C ARG A 52 5.56 5.23 -0.73
N TRP A 53 4.93 5.52 0.41
CA TRP A 53 3.49 5.71 0.44
C TRP A 53 3.07 6.95 -0.36
N GLN A 54 3.80 8.07 -0.24
CA GLN A 54 3.52 9.27 -1.03
C GLN A 54 3.76 9.06 -2.54
N GLN A 55 4.78 8.29 -2.92
CA GLN A 55 5.11 8.03 -4.33
C GLN A 55 4.11 7.09 -5.02
N GLN A 56 3.37 6.26 -4.26
CA GLN A 56 2.35 5.37 -4.81
C GLN A 56 1.11 6.11 -5.32
N LEU A 57 0.95 7.40 -5.00
CA LEU A 57 -0.21 8.20 -5.35
C LEU A 57 0.17 9.21 -6.45
N PRO A 58 -0.19 8.98 -7.73
CA PRO A 58 0.02 9.97 -8.77
C PRO A 58 -0.60 11.33 -8.38
N PRO A 59 0.09 12.47 -8.60
CA PRO A 59 -0.42 13.79 -8.20
C PRO A 59 -1.78 14.15 -8.79
N GLU A 60 -2.08 13.59 -9.97
CA GLU A 60 -3.29 13.85 -10.75
C GLU A 60 -4.41 12.83 -10.50
N SER A 61 -4.31 12.04 -9.42
CA SER A 61 -5.33 11.03 -9.11
C SER A 61 -6.65 11.68 -8.68
N PRO A 62 -7.80 11.07 -9.00
CA PRO A 62 -9.09 11.49 -8.45
C PRO A 62 -9.10 11.41 -6.92
N ASN A 63 -9.72 12.38 -6.26
CA ASN A 63 -9.91 12.40 -4.81
C ASN A 63 -11.38 12.22 -4.39
N TYR A 64 -12.32 12.33 -5.33
CA TYR A 64 -13.73 12.06 -5.12
C TYR A 64 -14.26 10.98 -6.06
N PHE A 65 -15.10 10.10 -5.53
CA PHE A 65 -15.86 9.11 -6.29
C PHE A 65 -17.35 9.36 -6.08
N LEU A 66 -18.10 9.35 -7.18
CA LEU A 66 -19.56 9.41 -7.17
C LEU A 66 -20.09 8.04 -7.52
N ILE A 67 -20.81 7.43 -6.59
CA ILE A 67 -21.36 6.08 -6.71
C ILE A 67 -22.89 6.12 -6.61
N ASN A 68 -23.56 5.04 -6.99
CA ASN A 68 -25.03 4.94 -6.97
C ASN A 68 -25.72 6.01 -7.83
N ILE A 69 -25.10 6.44 -8.93
CA ILE A 69 -25.70 7.41 -9.85
C ILE A 69 -26.79 6.71 -10.65
N ALA A 70 -28.03 7.19 -10.58
CA ALA A 70 -29.11 6.64 -11.38
C ALA A 70 -28.91 6.97 -12.88
N PRO A 71 -29.31 6.10 -13.82
CA PRO A 71 -29.14 6.33 -15.26
C PRO A 71 -29.65 7.70 -15.74
N GLU A 72 -30.80 8.14 -15.23
CA GLU A 72 -31.43 9.43 -15.52
C GLU A 72 -30.65 10.63 -14.96
N GLN A 73 -29.80 10.42 -13.94
CA GLN A 73 -28.98 11.45 -13.32
C GLN A 73 -27.64 11.65 -14.03
N VAL A 74 -27.21 10.73 -14.90
CA VAL A 74 -25.91 10.81 -15.58
C VAL A 74 -25.79 12.08 -16.42
N THR A 75 -26.80 12.42 -17.21
CA THR A 75 -26.75 13.60 -18.08
C THR A 75 -26.79 14.92 -17.29
N PRO A 76 -27.72 15.13 -16.34
CA PRO A 76 -27.69 16.30 -15.46
C PRO A 76 -26.38 16.44 -14.68
N LEU A 77 -25.85 15.33 -14.14
CA LEU A 77 -24.60 15.35 -13.39
C LEU A 77 -23.40 15.74 -14.25
N LYS A 78 -23.33 15.29 -15.51
CA LYS A 78 -22.32 15.75 -16.48
C LYS A 78 -22.41 17.26 -16.72
N GLY A 79 -23.64 17.80 -16.84
CA GLY A 79 -23.87 19.23 -16.98
C GLY A 79 -23.36 20.01 -15.75
N PHE A 80 -23.76 19.58 -14.56
CA PHE A 80 -23.32 20.17 -13.30
C PHE A 80 -21.78 20.19 -13.17
N LEU A 81 -21.12 19.05 -13.44
CA LEU A 81 -19.65 18.98 -13.37
C LEU A 81 -18.98 19.91 -14.40
N ALA A 82 -19.53 19.99 -15.62
CA ALA A 82 -19.01 20.87 -16.65
C ALA A 82 -19.17 22.37 -16.32
N GLU A 83 -20.29 22.77 -15.72
CA GLU A 83 -20.52 24.15 -15.24
C GLU A 83 -19.48 24.58 -14.21
N HIS A 84 -19.03 23.64 -13.37
CA HIS A 84 -17.96 23.85 -12.39
C HIS A 84 -16.55 23.61 -12.95
N GLN A 85 -16.40 23.45 -14.28
CA GLN A 85 -15.11 23.20 -14.97
C GLN A 85 -14.38 21.93 -14.47
N ILE A 86 -15.14 20.94 -14.02
CA ILE A 86 -14.62 19.66 -13.56
C ILE A 86 -14.60 18.70 -14.75
N VAL A 87 -13.44 18.09 -14.99
CA VAL A 87 -13.29 17.02 -15.98
C VAL A 87 -13.34 15.68 -15.23
N PRO A 88 -14.51 15.01 -15.18
CA PRO A 88 -14.57 13.69 -14.58
C PRO A 88 -13.88 12.64 -15.47
N GLU A 89 -13.50 11.53 -14.85
CA GLU A 89 -13.22 10.31 -15.59
C GLU A 89 -14.48 9.80 -16.31
N ALA A 90 -14.32 8.73 -17.10
CA ALA A 90 -15.45 8.09 -17.74
C ALA A 90 -16.51 7.69 -16.71
N PHE A 91 -17.77 7.71 -17.16
CA PHE A 91 -18.87 7.15 -16.39
C PHE A 91 -18.91 5.66 -16.68
N TYR A 92 -18.84 4.85 -15.63
CA TYR A 92 -18.83 3.40 -15.70
C TYR A 92 -20.17 2.86 -15.23
N PRO A 93 -20.85 2.03 -16.02
CA PRO A 93 -22.06 1.34 -15.60
C PRO A 93 -21.69 0.19 -14.65
N ILE A 94 -22.46 0.02 -13.59
CA ILE A 94 -22.27 -0.99 -12.56
C ILE A 94 -23.54 -1.79 -12.42
N VAL A 95 -23.39 -3.10 -12.56
CA VAL A 95 -24.39 -4.11 -12.20
C VAL A 95 -23.87 -4.90 -11.02
N ARG A 96 -24.70 -5.04 -10.00
CA ARG A 96 -24.41 -5.91 -8.85
C ARG A 96 -25.02 -7.28 -9.11
N ALA A 97 -24.19 -8.32 -9.03
CA ALA A 97 -24.66 -9.70 -9.12
C ALA A 97 -23.74 -10.63 -8.32
N ARG A 98 -24.28 -11.75 -7.84
CA ARG A 98 -23.50 -12.79 -7.17
C ARG A 98 -23.04 -13.83 -8.18
N LEU A 99 -21.77 -14.23 -8.13
CA LEU A 99 -21.30 -15.41 -8.84
C LEU A 99 -21.78 -16.65 -8.10
N THR A 100 -22.68 -17.43 -8.70
CA THR A 100 -23.36 -18.57 -8.05
C THR A 100 -22.94 -19.93 -8.62
N GLN A 101 -22.42 -19.97 -9.85
CA GLN A 101 -21.91 -21.21 -10.43
C GLN A 101 -20.67 -21.00 -11.29
N ILE A 102 -19.80 -22.02 -11.28
CA ILE A 102 -18.65 -22.15 -12.19
C ILE A 102 -18.77 -23.52 -12.86
N ASN A 103 -18.82 -23.56 -14.19
CA ASN A 103 -19.05 -24.76 -14.99
C ASN A 103 -20.28 -25.59 -14.54
N GLY A 104 -21.34 -24.90 -14.11
CA GLY A 104 -22.58 -25.51 -13.63
C GLY A 104 -22.50 -26.10 -12.21
N GLN A 105 -21.34 -26.00 -11.54
CA GLN A 105 -21.20 -26.37 -10.13
C GLN A 105 -21.49 -25.17 -9.24
N SER A 106 -22.32 -25.34 -8.21
CA SER A 106 -22.59 -24.28 -7.24
C SER A 106 -21.31 -23.84 -6.55
N THR A 107 -21.17 -22.53 -6.35
CA THR A 107 -20.11 -21.92 -5.57
C THR A 107 -20.42 -21.86 -4.07
N ASP A 108 -21.61 -22.32 -3.65
CA ASP A 108 -22.00 -22.36 -2.24
C ASP A 108 -21.07 -23.25 -1.41
N GLY A 109 -20.69 -22.75 -0.23
CA GLY A 109 -19.76 -23.44 0.67
C GLY A 109 -18.27 -23.26 0.32
N ASN A 110 -17.94 -22.49 -0.72
CA ASN A 110 -16.57 -22.05 -0.96
C ASN A 110 -16.15 -21.02 0.11
N LYS A 111 -14.88 -21.08 0.52
CA LYS A 111 -14.30 -20.17 1.53
C LYS A 111 -13.89 -18.82 0.97
N ASP A 112 -13.84 -18.65 -0.36
CA ASP A 112 -13.45 -17.36 -0.95
C ASP A 112 -14.54 -16.30 -0.73
N GLU A 113 -14.17 -15.21 -0.05
CA GLU A 113 -15.11 -14.15 0.31
C GLU A 113 -15.74 -13.42 -0.89
N SER A 114 -15.16 -13.50 -2.08
CA SER A 114 -15.72 -12.92 -3.30
C SER A 114 -17.02 -13.60 -3.73
N LEU A 115 -17.20 -14.87 -3.38
CA LEU A 115 -18.40 -15.65 -3.68
C LEU A 115 -19.53 -15.39 -2.67
N ASN A 116 -19.19 -14.87 -1.48
CA ASN A 116 -20.14 -14.60 -0.41
C ASN A 116 -20.72 -13.17 -0.46
N ARG A 117 -20.38 -12.39 -1.49
CA ARG A 117 -20.83 -11.01 -1.68
C ARG A 117 -21.32 -10.79 -3.11
N GLU A 118 -22.07 -9.71 -3.31
CA GLU A 118 -22.33 -9.21 -4.65
C GLU A 118 -21.06 -8.59 -5.23
N LEU A 119 -20.79 -8.91 -6.48
CA LEU A 119 -19.67 -8.38 -7.23
C LEU A 119 -20.15 -7.24 -8.13
N ASN A 120 -19.31 -6.21 -8.25
CA ASN A 120 -19.53 -5.13 -9.20
C ASN A 120 -19.04 -5.57 -10.57
N LEU A 121 -20.00 -5.75 -11.48
CA LEU A 121 -19.79 -6.04 -12.90
C LEU A 121 -19.92 -4.73 -13.69
N THR A 122 -19.19 -4.62 -14.79
CA THR A 122 -19.33 -3.48 -15.71
C THR A 122 -19.39 -3.97 -17.15
N TRP A 123 -19.77 -3.08 -18.06
CA TRP A 123 -19.60 -3.26 -19.49
C TRP A 123 -18.90 -2.04 -20.09
N GLN A 124 -18.03 -2.27 -21.08
CA GLN A 124 -17.31 -1.19 -21.78
C GLN A 124 -16.72 -1.68 -23.10
N ASP A 125 -16.74 -0.82 -24.13
CA ASP A 125 -16.19 -1.14 -25.45
C ASP A 125 -14.66 -1.09 -25.47
N LYS A 126 -14.08 -0.05 -24.86
CA LYS A 126 -12.64 0.18 -24.86
C LYS A 126 -12.00 -0.46 -23.64
N ARG A 127 -10.91 -1.21 -23.81
CA ARG A 127 -10.13 -1.77 -22.70
C ARG A 127 -9.55 -0.63 -21.83
N PRO A 128 -9.52 -0.75 -20.49
CA PRO A 128 -8.74 0.17 -19.66
C PRO A 128 -7.25 -0.02 -19.94
N ASP A 129 -6.54 1.05 -20.26
CA ASP A 129 -5.12 0.98 -20.63
C ASP A 129 -4.25 0.38 -19.51
N HIS A 130 -4.64 0.63 -18.26
CA HIS A 130 -3.99 0.15 -17.03
C HIS A 130 -4.29 -1.32 -16.67
N ASN A 131 -5.15 -2.00 -17.44
CA ASN A 131 -5.50 -3.41 -17.21
C ASN A 131 -4.98 -4.28 -18.36
N PRO A 132 -3.67 -4.66 -18.36
CA PRO A 132 -3.10 -5.48 -19.43
C PRO A 132 -3.74 -6.88 -19.45
N ILE A 133 -3.97 -7.38 -20.66
CA ILE A 133 -4.46 -8.75 -20.87
C ILE A 133 -3.31 -9.71 -20.61
N THR A 134 -3.51 -10.66 -19.69
CA THR A 134 -2.52 -11.70 -19.40
C THR A 134 -2.77 -12.98 -20.17
N ALA A 135 -4.03 -13.24 -20.56
CA ALA A 135 -4.39 -14.38 -21.39
C ALA A 135 -5.70 -14.13 -22.15
N GLY A 136 -5.87 -14.79 -23.30
CA GLY A 136 -7.11 -14.75 -24.09
C GLY A 136 -7.21 -13.56 -25.04
N THR A 137 -8.44 -13.20 -25.44
CA THR A 137 -8.69 -12.17 -26.46
C THR A 137 -9.65 -11.10 -25.96
N TRP A 138 -9.33 -9.84 -26.23
CA TRP A 138 -10.17 -8.68 -25.97
C TRP A 138 -10.60 -8.03 -27.29
N PRO A 139 -11.81 -7.46 -27.42
CA PRO A 139 -12.90 -7.43 -26.43
C PRO A 139 -13.66 -8.76 -26.33
N PRO A 140 -14.28 -9.06 -25.17
CA PRO A 140 -15.23 -10.17 -25.07
C PRO A 140 -16.42 -9.92 -26.01
N LYS A 141 -16.94 -10.98 -26.63
CA LYS A 141 -18.15 -10.94 -27.48
C LYS A 141 -19.42 -11.22 -26.67
N ALA A 142 -20.59 -11.10 -27.30
CA ALA A 142 -21.86 -11.44 -26.66
C ALA A 142 -21.82 -12.86 -26.06
N GLY A 143 -22.16 -12.99 -24.77
CA GLY A 143 -22.06 -14.25 -24.01
C GLY A 143 -20.66 -14.58 -23.49
N GLU A 144 -19.69 -13.68 -23.68
CA GLU A 144 -18.33 -13.78 -23.14
C GLU A 144 -18.08 -12.69 -22.09
N VAL A 145 -17.07 -12.93 -21.24
CA VAL A 145 -16.67 -11.98 -20.19
C VAL A 145 -15.16 -11.97 -20.02
N SER A 146 -14.63 -10.79 -19.68
CA SER A 146 -13.25 -10.62 -19.27
C SER A 146 -13.13 -10.62 -17.75
N MET A 147 -12.29 -11.50 -17.20
CA MET A 147 -12.17 -11.72 -15.76
C MET A 147 -10.83 -11.23 -15.21
N GLU A 148 -10.82 -10.78 -13.97
CA GLU A 148 -9.60 -10.42 -13.24
C GLU A 148 -8.76 -11.66 -12.89
N GLU A 149 -7.45 -11.60 -13.15
CA GLU A 149 -6.53 -12.75 -13.06
C GLU A 149 -6.41 -13.31 -11.63
N GLY A 150 -6.31 -12.45 -10.62
CA GLY A 150 -6.20 -12.85 -9.22
C GLY A 150 -7.43 -13.61 -8.74
N LEU A 151 -8.63 -13.14 -9.07
CA LEU A 151 -9.89 -13.83 -8.82
C LEU A 151 -9.94 -15.16 -9.57
N ALA A 152 -9.54 -15.18 -10.84
CA ALA A 152 -9.51 -16.41 -11.63
C ALA A 152 -8.59 -17.46 -10.99
N LYS A 153 -7.41 -17.06 -10.50
CA LYS A 153 -6.48 -17.92 -9.78
C LYS A 153 -7.08 -18.46 -8.47
N ARG A 154 -7.70 -17.62 -7.65
CA ARG A 154 -8.30 -18.04 -6.37
C ARG A 154 -9.48 -19.00 -6.55
N LEU A 155 -10.29 -18.76 -7.58
CA LEU A 155 -11.44 -19.59 -7.92
C LEU A 155 -11.10 -20.76 -8.84
N ASN A 156 -9.83 -20.90 -9.23
CA ASN A 156 -9.34 -21.90 -10.18
C ASN A 156 -10.12 -21.91 -11.52
N VAL A 157 -10.53 -20.73 -11.97
CA VAL A 157 -11.23 -20.51 -13.25
C VAL A 157 -10.20 -20.34 -14.37
N LYS A 158 -10.43 -21.01 -15.49
CA LYS A 158 -9.59 -20.98 -16.69
C LYS A 158 -10.31 -20.31 -17.85
N LEU A 159 -9.55 -19.96 -18.88
CA LEU A 159 -10.12 -19.52 -20.14
C LEU A 159 -11.01 -20.62 -20.73
N GLY A 160 -12.20 -20.23 -21.18
CA GLY A 160 -13.23 -21.11 -21.71
C GLY A 160 -14.25 -21.59 -20.67
N ASP A 161 -13.97 -21.43 -19.38
CA ASP A 161 -14.92 -21.81 -18.33
C ASP A 161 -16.16 -20.91 -18.35
N ARG A 162 -17.31 -21.48 -17.99
CA ARG A 162 -18.58 -20.77 -17.89
C ARG A 162 -18.83 -20.34 -16.45
N VAL A 163 -19.11 -19.05 -16.27
CA VAL A 163 -19.53 -18.47 -15.00
C VAL A 163 -20.99 -18.07 -15.06
N THR A 164 -21.77 -18.36 -14.02
CA THR A 164 -23.18 -17.99 -13.89
C THR A 164 -23.35 -17.02 -12.75
N PHE A 165 -24.03 -15.91 -13.03
CA PHE A 165 -24.34 -14.86 -12.09
C PHE A 165 -25.83 -14.86 -11.80
N THR A 166 -26.17 -14.62 -10.54
CA THR A 166 -27.52 -14.36 -10.08
C THR A 166 -27.62 -12.88 -9.72
N GLY A 167 -28.37 -12.14 -10.54
CA GLY A 167 -28.71 -10.73 -10.30
C GLY A 167 -30.13 -10.58 -9.76
N ASP A 168 -30.56 -9.33 -9.58
CA ASP A 168 -31.89 -9.02 -9.01
C ASP A 168 -33.05 -9.45 -9.93
N THR A 169 -32.83 -9.48 -11.25
CA THR A 169 -33.90 -9.72 -12.23
C THR A 169 -33.88 -11.13 -12.80
N GLN A 170 -32.70 -11.62 -13.17
CA GLN A 170 -32.54 -12.95 -13.75
C GLN A 170 -31.11 -13.46 -13.61
N ASP A 171 -30.96 -14.78 -13.67
CA ASP A 171 -29.68 -15.42 -13.85
C ASP A 171 -29.16 -15.22 -15.28
N PHE A 172 -27.85 -15.11 -15.41
CA PHE A 172 -27.19 -15.05 -16.71
C PHE A 172 -25.79 -15.67 -16.64
N SER A 173 -25.33 -16.23 -17.74
CA SER A 173 -24.03 -16.90 -17.81
C SER A 173 -23.16 -16.30 -18.92
N ALA A 174 -21.85 -16.32 -18.69
CA ALA A 174 -20.86 -15.94 -19.69
C ALA A 174 -19.65 -16.88 -19.68
N SER A 175 -18.97 -16.98 -20.81
CA SER A 175 -17.73 -17.74 -20.93
C SER A 175 -16.53 -16.82 -20.75
N VAL A 176 -15.55 -17.21 -19.94
CA VAL A 176 -14.36 -16.39 -19.67
C VAL A 176 -13.41 -16.46 -20.87
N THR A 177 -13.28 -15.39 -21.65
CA THR A 177 -12.44 -15.38 -22.87
C THR A 177 -11.20 -14.51 -22.79
N SER A 178 -11.07 -13.71 -21.74
CA SER A 178 -9.83 -13.01 -21.42
C SER A 178 -9.61 -12.88 -19.92
N LEU A 179 -8.33 -12.89 -19.54
CA LEU A 179 -7.87 -12.60 -18.18
C LEU A 179 -7.09 -11.29 -18.18
N ARG A 180 -7.31 -10.47 -17.15
CA ARG A 180 -6.70 -9.14 -17.02
C ARG A 180 -5.97 -9.03 -15.70
N LYS A 181 -4.78 -8.45 -15.73
CA LYS A 181 -4.15 -7.98 -14.49
C LYS A 181 -4.80 -6.66 -14.10
N VAL A 182 -5.24 -6.57 -12.85
CA VAL A 182 -5.89 -5.40 -12.27
C VAL A 182 -5.08 -4.94 -11.06
N ASP A 183 -4.81 -3.64 -11.00
CA ASP A 183 -4.16 -3.03 -9.85
C ASP A 183 -5.21 -2.46 -8.90
N TRP A 184 -5.59 -3.25 -7.89
CA TRP A 184 -6.56 -2.84 -6.87
C TRP A 184 -6.04 -1.79 -5.89
N GLU A 185 -4.72 -1.54 -5.89
CA GLU A 185 -4.11 -0.46 -5.11
C GLU A 185 -4.19 0.88 -5.86
N SER A 186 -4.56 0.85 -7.15
CA SER A 186 -4.79 2.07 -7.92
C SER A 186 -6.07 2.79 -7.50
N LEU A 187 -6.02 4.11 -7.46
CA LEU A 187 -7.19 4.98 -7.20
C LEU A 187 -8.07 5.16 -8.43
N ARG A 188 -8.30 4.08 -9.18
CA ARG A 188 -9.12 4.08 -10.39
C ARG A 188 -10.27 3.08 -10.25
N PRO A 189 -11.42 3.34 -10.88
CA PRO A 189 -12.50 2.36 -10.98
C PRO A 189 -12.00 1.03 -11.58
N ASN A 190 -12.06 -0.04 -10.80
CA ASN A 190 -11.66 -1.39 -11.20
C ASN A 190 -12.80 -2.38 -11.00
N PHE A 191 -12.84 -3.38 -11.88
CA PHE A 191 -13.94 -4.35 -11.95
C PHE A 191 -13.40 -5.77 -12.08
N PHE A 192 -14.02 -6.71 -11.37
CA PHE A 192 -13.69 -8.14 -11.46
C PHE A 192 -14.06 -8.72 -12.82
N PHE A 193 -15.19 -8.29 -13.37
CA PHE A 193 -15.71 -8.75 -14.65
C PHE A 193 -16.06 -7.57 -15.54
N ILE A 194 -15.66 -7.66 -16.80
CA ILE A 194 -16.03 -6.70 -17.83
C ILE A 194 -16.72 -7.43 -18.98
N PHE A 195 -17.94 -7.00 -19.28
CA PHE A 195 -18.78 -7.51 -20.36
C PHE A 195 -18.72 -6.58 -21.58
N PRO A 196 -19.10 -7.06 -22.77
CA PRO A 196 -19.37 -6.17 -23.89
C PRO A 196 -20.64 -5.34 -23.67
N THR A 197 -20.71 -4.21 -24.36
CA THR A 197 -21.91 -3.36 -24.39
C THR A 197 -23.13 -4.16 -24.81
N GLY A 198 -24.27 -3.92 -24.13
CA GLY A 198 -25.52 -4.62 -24.37
C GLY A 198 -25.70 -5.95 -23.61
N ALA A 199 -24.63 -6.52 -23.04
CA ALA A 199 -24.73 -7.81 -22.35
C ALA A 199 -25.44 -7.75 -20.98
N LEU A 200 -25.58 -6.54 -20.41
CA LEU A 200 -26.11 -6.32 -19.06
C LEU A 200 -27.38 -5.45 -19.05
N ASP A 201 -28.00 -5.18 -20.21
CA ASP A 201 -29.13 -4.25 -20.34
C ASP A 201 -30.39 -4.72 -19.60
N GLY A 202 -30.53 -6.02 -19.38
CA GLY A 202 -31.65 -6.61 -18.62
C GLY A 202 -31.49 -6.55 -17.09
N GLN A 203 -30.43 -5.93 -16.57
CA GLN A 203 -30.16 -5.83 -15.14
C GLN A 203 -30.23 -4.37 -14.66
N PRO A 204 -30.63 -4.11 -13.40
CA PRO A 204 -30.57 -2.77 -12.82
C PRO A 204 -29.13 -2.24 -12.83
N GLN A 205 -28.93 -1.08 -13.45
CA GLN A 205 -27.62 -0.44 -13.55
C GLN A 205 -27.58 0.83 -12.70
N SER A 206 -26.48 0.99 -11.97
CA SER A 206 -26.08 2.28 -11.40
C SER A 206 -24.80 2.75 -12.09
N TRP A 207 -24.45 4.01 -11.96
CA TRP A 207 -23.24 4.55 -12.56
C TRP A 207 -22.24 4.99 -11.49
N LEU A 208 -20.97 4.91 -11.87
CA LEU A 208 -19.81 5.33 -11.10
C LEU A 208 -19.00 6.32 -11.94
N THR A 209 -18.53 7.39 -11.33
CA THR A 209 -17.48 8.23 -11.90
C THR A 209 -16.54 8.70 -10.79
N SER A 210 -15.41 9.24 -11.18
CA SER A 210 -14.44 9.85 -10.28
C SER A 210 -13.99 11.19 -10.85
N PHE A 211 -13.60 12.10 -9.98
CA PHE A 211 -13.07 13.40 -10.38
C PHE A 211 -12.10 13.92 -9.33
N ARG A 212 -11.32 14.93 -9.73
CA ARG A 212 -10.44 15.67 -8.82
C ARG A 212 -11.04 17.04 -8.52
N TRP A 213 -11.05 17.41 -7.24
CA TRP A 213 -11.51 18.73 -6.80
C TRP A 213 -10.76 19.21 -5.56
N GLU A 214 -10.23 20.44 -5.61
CA GLU A 214 -9.45 21.02 -4.50
C GLU A 214 -9.97 22.40 -4.06
N ASN A 215 -10.97 22.96 -4.77
CA ASN A 215 -11.44 24.34 -4.58
C ASN A 215 -12.47 24.49 -3.43
N GLY A 216 -12.40 23.64 -2.41
CA GLY A 216 -13.23 23.71 -1.19
C GLY A 216 -14.61 23.04 -1.27
N ASN A 217 -15.33 23.05 -0.14
CA ASN A 217 -16.50 22.18 0.07
C ASN A 217 -17.82 22.73 -0.49
N GLY A 218 -17.87 23.99 -0.95
CA GLY A 218 -19.10 24.65 -1.39
C GLY A 218 -19.79 23.91 -2.55
N MET A 219 -19.02 23.58 -3.59
CA MET A 219 -19.51 22.81 -4.75
C MET A 219 -19.97 21.41 -4.33
N LEU A 220 -19.20 20.71 -3.49
CA LEU A 220 -19.57 19.37 -3.00
C LEU A 220 -20.89 19.39 -2.21
N THR A 221 -21.12 20.45 -1.45
CA THR A 221 -22.37 20.66 -0.70
C THR A 221 -23.53 20.90 -1.65
N GLN A 222 -23.32 21.67 -2.72
CA GLN A 222 -24.32 21.88 -3.77
C GLN A 222 -24.62 20.58 -4.52
N LEU A 223 -23.59 19.81 -4.89
CA LEU A 223 -23.73 18.50 -5.53
C LEU A 223 -24.60 17.56 -4.69
N ASN A 224 -24.31 17.43 -3.39
CA ASN A 224 -25.10 16.57 -2.50
C ASN A 224 -26.55 17.05 -2.33
N ARG A 225 -26.79 18.36 -2.44
CA ARG A 225 -28.15 18.93 -2.35
C ARG A 225 -28.96 18.70 -3.63
N GLU A 226 -28.32 18.79 -4.79
CA GLU A 226 -28.95 18.63 -6.11
C GLU A 226 -29.10 17.16 -6.50
N PHE A 227 -28.18 16.30 -6.05
CA PHE A 227 -28.13 14.87 -6.31
C PHE A 227 -28.10 14.04 -5.00
N PRO A 228 -29.15 14.09 -4.16
CA PRO A 228 -29.13 13.46 -2.83
C PRO A 228 -29.08 11.93 -2.85
N THR A 229 -29.40 11.30 -3.98
CA THR A 229 -29.30 9.84 -4.17
C THR A 229 -27.90 9.41 -4.60
N VAL A 230 -27.07 10.34 -5.09
CA VAL A 230 -25.68 10.07 -5.48
C VAL A 230 -24.83 10.07 -4.23
N SER A 231 -24.12 8.97 -4.01
CA SER A 231 -23.23 8.82 -2.87
C SER A 231 -21.85 9.37 -3.21
N LEU A 232 -21.42 10.42 -2.50
CA LEU A 232 -20.11 11.05 -2.65
C LEU A 232 -19.11 10.46 -1.66
N LEU A 233 -18.03 9.88 -2.17
CA LEU A 233 -16.95 9.29 -1.39
C LEU A 233 -15.68 10.13 -1.51
N ASP A 234 -15.21 10.68 -0.38
CA ASP A 234 -13.99 11.46 -0.27
C ASP A 234 -12.79 10.54 0.03
N ILE A 235 -12.13 10.06 -1.02
CA ILE A 235 -10.92 9.25 -0.90
C ILE A 235 -9.75 10.12 -0.44
N GLY A 236 -9.71 11.40 -0.84
CA GLY A 236 -8.67 12.34 -0.42
C GLY A 236 -8.60 12.51 1.11
N ALA A 237 -9.74 12.61 1.78
CA ALA A 237 -9.83 12.71 3.23
C ALA A 237 -9.31 11.44 3.92
N ILE A 238 -9.68 10.26 3.41
CA ILE A 238 -9.19 8.97 3.94
C ILE A 238 -7.67 8.88 3.80
N LEU A 239 -7.14 9.23 2.62
CA LEU A 239 -5.70 9.22 2.37
C LEU A 239 -4.97 10.21 3.27
N LYS A 240 -5.52 11.41 3.46
CA LYS A 240 -4.95 12.40 4.39
C LYS A 240 -4.91 11.87 5.82
N GLN A 241 -5.97 11.18 6.26
CA GLN A 241 -6.02 10.58 7.58
C GLN A 241 -4.97 9.47 7.74
N VAL A 242 -4.81 8.60 6.74
CA VAL A 242 -3.75 7.57 6.72
C VAL A 242 -2.37 8.22 6.77
N GLY A 243 -2.14 9.26 5.96
CA GLY A 243 -0.89 10.03 5.97
C GLY A 243 -0.58 10.65 7.34
N GLN A 244 -1.58 11.19 8.04
CA GLN A 244 -1.43 11.72 9.40
C GLN A 244 -1.02 10.63 10.41
N VAL A 245 -1.58 9.43 10.31
CA VAL A 245 -1.18 8.29 11.15
C VAL A 245 0.26 7.88 10.87
N LEU A 246 0.65 7.78 9.60
CA LEU A 246 2.03 7.49 9.21
C LEU A 246 3.01 8.56 9.70
N GLU A 247 2.62 9.83 9.63
CA GLU A 247 3.42 10.94 10.16
C GLU A 247 3.58 10.83 11.68
N GLN A 248 2.52 10.47 12.41
CA GLN A 248 2.58 10.25 13.85
C GLN A 248 3.52 9.10 14.22
N VAL A 249 3.48 7.99 13.47
CA VAL A 249 4.40 6.86 13.64
C VAL A 249 5.84 7.31 13.35
N SER A 250 6.06 8.08 12.30
CA SER A 250 7.39 8.61 11.95
C SER A 250 7.96 9.52 13.04
N ARG A 251 7.13 10.39 13.63
CA ARG A 251 7.52 11.23 14.77
C ARG A 251 7.84 10.41 16.01
N ALA A 252 7.07 9.36 16.31
CA ALA A 252 7.36 8.47 17.43
C ALA A 252 8.71 7.75 17.24
N LEU A 253 8.98 7.24 16.02
CA LEU A 253 10.26 6.64 15.67
C LEU A 253 11.42 7.63 15.79
N GLU A 254 11.23 8.90 15.41
CA GLU A 254 12.22 9.95 15.60
C GLU A 254 12.60 10.15 17.08
N VAL A 255 11.60 10.21 17.97
CA VAL A 255 11.85 10.30 19.42
C VAL A 255 12.61 9.06 19.92
N MET A 256 12.25 7.86 19.46
CA MET A 256 12.98 6.63 19.81
C MET A 256 14.43 6.66 19.36
N VAL A 257 14.70 7.11 18.13
CA VAL A 257 16.06 7.28 17.59
C VAL A 257 16.88 8.23 18.48
N VAL A 258 16.30 9.36 18.88
CA VAL A 258 16.97 10.32 19.78
C VAL A 258 17.29 9.67 21.13
N LEU A 259 16.33 8.99 21.75
CA LEU A 259 16.52 8.32 23.04
C LEU A 259 17.56 7.21 22.98
N VAL A 260 17.50 6.36 21.95
CA VAL A 260 18.48 5.27 21.73
C VAL A 260 19.88 5.85 21.52
N THR A 261 19.99 6.96 20.79
CA THR A 261 21.27 7.65 20.59
C THR A 261 21.82 8.16 21.92
N ILE A 262 21.00 8.80 22.76
CA ILE A 262 21.40 9.25 24.10
C ILE A 262 21.85 8.07 24.97
N CYS A 263 21.07 6.98 25.00
CA CYS A 263 21.43 5.77 25.73
C CYS A 263 22.76 5.18 25.24
N GLY A 264 22.98 5.15 23.92
CA GLY A 264 24.24 4.70 23.32
C GLY A 264 25.44 5.55 23.75
N VAL A 265 25.27 6.88 23.79
CA VAL A 265 26.30 7.81 24.28
C VAL A 265 26.58 7.60 25.78
N LEU A 266 25.55 7.43 26.60
CA LEU A 266 25.71 7.17 28.03
C LEU A 266 26.40 5.84 28.30
N LEU A 267 26.07 4.78 27.54
CA LEU A 267 26.74 3.49 27.62
C LEU A 267 28.22 3.60 27.24
N LEU A 268 28.56 4.36 26.20
CA LEU A 268 29.95 4.66 25.84
C LEU A 268 30.69 5.33 27.01
N LEU A 269 30.08 6.35 27.63
CA LEU A 269 30.67 7.05 28.79
C LEU A 269 30.86 6.11 29.99
N ALA A 270 29.87 5.27 30.30
CA ALA A 270 29.95 4.30 31.39
C ALA A 270 31.06 3.25 31.16
N GLN A 271 31.19 2.73 29.93
CA GLN A 271 32.26 1.81 29.56
C GLN A 271 33.65 2.44 29.72
N VAL A 272 33.82 3.70 29.30
CA VAL A 272 35.06 4.45 29.52
C VAL A 272 35.37 4.59 31.01
N GLN A 273 34.37 4.90 31.83
CA GLN A 273 34.55 5.09 33.28
C GLN A 273 34.89 3.78 34.01
N VAL A 274 34.24 2.66 33.67
CA VAL A 274 34.57 1.33 34.21
C VAL A 274 35.99 0.94 33.83
N GLY A 275 36.38 1.15 32.57
CA GLY A 275 37.75 0.92 32.12
C GLY A 275 38.79 1.78 32.86
N MET A 276 38.44 2.99 33.28
CA MET A 276 39.29 3.83 34.12
C MET A 276 39.40 3.36 35.57
N ARG A 277 38.32 2.83 36.17
CA ARG A 277 38.37 2.27 37.54
C ARG A 277 39.27 1.04 37.64
N GLN A 278 39.17 0.12 36.66
CA GLN A 278 40.08 -1.03 36.58
C GLN A 278 41.55 -0.57 36.45
N ARG A 279 41.81 0.44 35.61
CA ARG A 279 43.16 1.04 35.48
C ARG A 279 43.69 1.61 36.78
N HIS A 280 42.84 2.23 37.59
CA HIS A 280 43.29 2.84 38.85
C HIS A 280 43.73 1.77 39.85
N GLN A 281 43.02 0.64 39.93
CA GLN A 281 43.43 -0.50 40.76
C GLN A 281 44.71 -1.16 40.24
N GLU A 282 44.83 -1.36 38.92
CA GLU A 282 46.07 -1.87 38.30
C GLU A 282 47.26 -0.93 38.58
N LEU A 283 47.09 0.38 38.42
CA LEU A 283 48.13 1.39 38.67
C LEU A 283 48.56 1.46 40.13
N VAL A 284 47.64 1.28 41.08
CA VAL A 284 47.99 1.22 42.52
C VAL A 284 48.85 0.00 42.81
N VAL A 285 48.52 -1.17 42.24
CA VAL A 285 49.35 -2.39 42.37
C VAL A 285 50.74 -2.18 41.73
N TYR A 286 50.81 -1.60 40.53
CA TYR A 286 52.09 -1.29 39.89
C TYR A 286 52.93 -0.28 40.69
N ARG A 287 52.31 0.74 41.29
CA ARG A 287 52.99 1.69 42.18
C ARG A 287 53.50 1.05 43.47
N THR A 288 52.76 0.10 44.05
CA THR A 288 53.25 -0.67 45.21
C THR A 288 54.41 -1.60 44.87
N LEU A 289 54.54 -2.02 43.61
CA LEU A 289 55.65 -2.84 43.10
C LEU A 289 56.82 -2.01 42.53
N GLY A 290 56.82 -0.67 42.73
CA GLY A 290 57.94 0.21 42.35
C GLY A 290 57.90 0.74 40.91
N GLY A 291 56.83 0.48 40.16
CA GLY A 291 56.59 1.11 38.86
C GLY A 291 56.15 2.56 39.03
N ARG A 292 56.88 3.51 38.43
CA ARG A 292 56.51 4.93 38.38
C ARG A 292 55.43 5.22 37.34
#